data_AF-A0AAE1X9T4-F1
#
_entry.id   AF-A0AAE1X9T4-F1
#
_cell.length_a   1.000
_cell.length_b   1.000
_cell.length_c   1.000
_cell.angle_alpha   90.00
_cell.angle_beta   90.00
_cell.angle_gamma   90.00
#
_symmetry.space_group_name_H-M   'P 1'
#
loop_
_entity.id
_entity.type
_entity.pdbx_description
1 polymer ?
#
loop_
_entity_poly.entity_id
_entity_poly.type
_entity_poly.pdbx_seq_one_letter_code
_entity_poly.pdbx_strand_id
1 'polypeptide(L)'
;MERLSESLYFYAALFDCLESALPRASLERLKMERSLLGEEIKNIIACEGAERKQRHEKLERWNQRFDLAGFGNVPLSYYAMLQAKRLLQSFNCDGYKIKEENGCVVICWQDRPLFSVSAWRFRR
;
A
#
# COMPACT_ATOMS: atom_id res chain seq x y z
N MET A 1 -7.12 1.58 20.24
CA MET A 1 -8.10 0.83 19.42
C MET A 1 -7.98 1.16 17.93
N GLU A 2 -7.81 2.41 17.52
CA GLU A 2 -7.70 2.80 16.10
C GLU A 2 -6.64 2.03 15.29
N ARG A 3 -5.46 1.80 15.88
CA ARG A 3 -4.37 1.04 15.25
C ARG A 3 -4.78 -0.39 14.91
N LEU A 4 -5.50 -1.05 15.82
CA LEU A 4 -5.98 -2.41 15.60
C LEU A 4 -7.02 -2.44 14.48
N SER A 5 -8.00 -1.55 14.52
CA SER A 5 -9.06 -1.50 13.51
C SER A 5 -8.51 -1.18 12.12
N GLU A 6 -7.67 -0.16 11.98
CA GLU A 6 -7.12 0.21 10.68
C GLU A 6 -6.21 -0.86 10.09
N SER A 7 -5.38 -1.50 10.93
CA SER A 7 -4.57 -2.64 10.50
C SER A 7 -5.44 -3.83 10.10
N LEU A 8 -6.49 -4.15 10.87
CA LEU A 8 -7.40 -5.25 10.52
C LEU A 8 -8.00 -5.05 9.13
N TYR A 9 -8.56 -3.88 8.84
CA TYR A 9 -9.14 -3.59 7.53
C TYR A 9 -8.10 -3.58 6.41
N PHE A 10 -6.89 -3.07 6.68
CA PHE A 10 -5.80 -3.07 5.70
C PHE A 10 -5.31 -4.49 5.37
N TYR A 11 -5.01 -5.30 6.38
CA TYR A 11 -4.52 -6.65 6.17
C TYR A 11 -5.63 -7.60 5.69
N ALA A 12 -6.89 -7.42 6.08
CA ALA A 12 -8.00 -8.18 5.49
C ALA A 12 -8.01 -8.04 3.96
N ALA A 13 -7.88 -6.81 3.45
CA ALA A 13 -7.79 -6.58 2.01
C ALA A 13 -6.58 -7.26 1.35
N LEU A 14 -5.42 -7.29 2.02
CA LEU A 14 -4.23 -8.01 1.50
C LEU A 14 -4.41 -9.53 1.49
N PHE A 15 -5.02 -10.10 2.53
CA PHE A 15 -5.31 -11.53 2.58
C PHE A 15 -6.37 -11.91 1.53
N ASP A 16 -7.37 -11.06 1.29
CA ASP A 16 -8.35 -11.24 0.20
C ASP A 16 -7.65 -11.21 -1.17
N CYS A 17 -6.66 -10.32 -1.38
CA CYS A 17 -5.84 -10.32 -2.60
C CYS A 17 -5.17 -11.68 -2.81
N LEU A 18 -4.50 -12.19 -1.76
CA LEU A 18 -3.80 -13.48 -1.83
C LEU A 18 -4.75 -14.65 -2.04
N GLU A 19 -5.96 -14.60 -1.48
CA GLU A 19 -6.98 -15.60 -1.72
C GLU A 19 -7.49 -15.61 -3.16
N SER A 20 -7.60 -14.43 -3.78
CA SER A 20 -7.99 -14.34 -5.19
C SER A 20 -6.90 -14.83 -6.15
N ALA A 21 -5.62 -14.68 -5.79
CA ALA A 21 -4.50 -14.91 -6.68
C ALA A 21 -3.85 -16.30 -6.52
N LEU A 22 -3.89 -16.89 -5.31
CA LEU A 22 -3.13 -18.10 -4.98
C LEU A 22 -3.98 -19.15 -4.27
N PRO A 23 -3.82 -20.45 -4.60
CA PRO A 23 -4.46 -21.55 -3.88
C PRO A 23 -4.12 -21.52 -2.39
N ARG A 24 -5.06 -21.92 -1.53
CA ARG A 24 -4.87 -21.96 -0.07
C ARG A 24 -3.70 -22.84 0.37
N ALA A 25 -3.39 -23.90 -0.38
CA ALA A 25 -2.27 -24.80 -0.10
C ALA A 25 -0.92 -24.30 -0.65
N SER A 26 -0.86 -23.12 -1.29
CA SER A 26 0.38 -22.56 -1.82
C SER A 26 1.37 -22.26 -0.70
N LEU A 27 2.55 -22.87 -0.77
CA LEU A 27 3.64 -22.62 0.18
C LEU A 27 4.12 -21.17 0.12
N GLU A 28 4.09 -20.56 -1.07
CA GLU A 28 4.45 -19.15 -1.26
C GLU A 28 3.47 -18.22 -0.55
N ARG A 29 2.16 -18.51 -0.67
CA ARG A 29 1.10 -17.81 0.05
C ARG A 29 1.29 -17.92 1.56
N LEU A 30 1.43 -19.15 2.08
CA LEU A 30 1.61 -19.39 3.51
C LEU A 30 2.86 -18.69 4.05
N LYS A 31 3.95 -18.67 3.28
CA LYS A 31 5.18 -17.96 3.64
C LYS A 31 4.97 -16.45 3.67
N MET A 32 4.28 -15.88 2.68
CA MET A 32 3.98 -14.45 2.65
C MET A 32 3.06 -14.02 3.80
N GLU A 33 1.97 -14.75 4.03
CA GLU A 33 1.03 -14.48 5.12
C GLU A 33 1.71 -14.56 6.49
N ARG A 34 2.54 -15.58 6.73
CA ARG A 34 3.20 -15.78 8.04
C ARG A 34 4.41 -14.89 8.24
N SER A 35 5.36 -14.91 7.31
CA SER A 35 6.69 -14.33 7.51
C SER A 35 6.80 -12.86 7.13
N LEU A 36 5.86 -12.34 6.34
CA LEU A 36 5.81 -10.92 6.00
C LEU A 36 4.63 -10.25 6.72
N LEU A 37 3.40 -10.58 6.32
CA LEU A 37 2.21 -9.89 6.84
C LEU A 37 2.02 -10.12 8.34
N GLY A 38 2.21 -11.36 8.80
CA GLY A 38 2.11 -11.73 10.22
C GLY A 38 3.10 -10.99 11.12
N GLU A 39 4.36 -10.85 10.69
CA GLU A 39 5.38 -10.11 11.46
C GLU A 39 5.11 -8.60 11.46
N GLU A 40 4.59 -8.04 10.37
CA GLU A 40 4.15 -6.64 10.36
C GLU A 40 2.98 -6.40 11.30
N ILE A 41 1.94 -7.25 11.25
CA ILE A 41 0.79 -7.18 12.16
C ILE A 41 1.28 -7.27 13.61
N LYS A 42 2.16 -8.22 13.92
CA LYS A 42 2.74 -8.37 15.25
C LYS A 42 3.48 -7.12 15.69
N ASN A 43 4.32 -6.53 14.83
CA ASN A 43 5.03 -5.30 15.18
C ASN A 43 4.07 -4.12 15.38
N ILE A 44 3.03 -4.00 14.57
CA ILE A 44 2.05 -2.92 14.69
C ILE A 44 1.25 -3.05 16.00
N ILE A 45 0.82 -4.26 16.36
CA ILE A 45 -0.07 -4.45 17.51
C ILE A 45 0.69 -4.55 18.83
N ALA A 46 1.74 -5.36 18.88
CA ALA A 46 2.39 -5.76 20.13
C ALA A 46 3.61 -4.91 20.52
N CYS A 47 4.23 -4.18 19.58
CA CYS A 47 5.37 -3.32 19.89
C CYS A 47 4.93 -1.87 20.12
N GLU A 48 5.67 -1.16 20.98
CA GLU A 48 5.47 0.27 21.27
C GLU A 48 6.79 1.03 21.21
N GLY A 49 6.72 2.36 21.26
CA GLY A 49 7.93 3.20 21.32
C GLY A 49 8.92 2.91 20.18
N ALA A 50 10.21 2.87 20.47
CA ALA A 50 11.26 2.61 19.48
C ALA A 50 11.19 1.21 18.85
N GLU A 51 10.62 0.22 19.55
CA GLU A 51 10.50 -1.16 19.07
C GLU A 51 9.46 -1.31 17.95
N ARG A 52 8.49 -0.39 17.88
CA ARG A 52 7.52 -0.36 16.79
C ARG A 52 8.12 0.30 15.56
N LYS A 53 8.51 -0.52 14.59
CA LYS A 53 9.12 -0.11 13.31
C LYS A 53 8.06 0.14 12.23
N GLN A 54 6.99 -0.64 12.23
CA GLN A 54 5.90 -0.50 11.27
C GLN A 54 4.96 0.65 11.65
N ARG A 55 5.08 1.75 10.90
CA ARG A 55 4.42 3.04 11.15
C ARG A 55 3.85 3.61 9.86
N HIS A 56 3.04 2.82 9.17
CA HIS A 56 2.38 3.25 7.95
C HIS A 56 1.54 4.51 8.20
N GLU A 57 1.64 5.46 7.28
CA GLU A 57 0.86 6.69 7.27
C GLU A 57 0.22 6.86 5.89
N LYS A 58 -0.92 7.55 5.83
CA LYS A 58 -1.62 7.83 4.57
C LYS A 58 -0.78 8.78 3.69
N LEU A 59 -1.02 8.72 2.38
CA LEU A 59 -0.35 9.56 1.39
C LEU A 59 -0.38 11.06 1.75
N GLU A 60 -1.49 11.55 2.29
CA GLU A 60 -1.62 12.95 2.72
C GLU A 60 -0.55 13.37 3.76
N ARG A 61 -0.26 12.51 4.75
CA ARG A 61 0.80 12.80 5.74
C ARG A 61 2.18 12.80 5.11
N TRP A 62 2.43 11.89 4.16
CA TRP A 62 3.67 11.88 3.40
C TRP A 62 3.82 13.14 2.55
N ASN A 63 2.75 13.60 1.91
CA ASN A 63 2.77 14.84 1.13
C ASN A 63 3.15 16.04 2.00
N GLN A 64 2.57 16.16 3.20
CA GLN A 64 2.93 17.21 4.15
C GLN A 64 4.41 17.14 4.57
N ARG A 65 4.93 15.93 4.84
CA ARG A 65 6.35 15.74 5.19
C ARG A 65 7.29 16.15 4.07
N PHE A 66 6.98 15.79 2.82
CA PHE A 66 7.78 16.17 1.66
C PHE A 66 7.71 17.67 1.38
N ASP A 67 6.52 18.27 1.50
CA ASP A 67 6.34 19.71 1.34
C ASP A 67 7.17 20.52 2.35
N LEU A 68 7.10 20.14 3.63
CA LEU A 68 7.89 20.75 4.71
C LEU A 68 9.40 20.56 4.54
N ALA A 69 9.82 19.47 3.86
CA ALA A 69 11.21 19.22 3.52
C ALA A 69 11.67 19.94 2.24
N GLY A 70 10.84 20.80 1.65
CA GLY A 70 11.18 21.59 0.46
C GLY A 70 10.96 20.88 -0.88
N PHE A 71 10.19 19.79 -0.91
CA PHE A 71 9.89 19.07 -2.15
C PHE A 71 8.55 19.51 -2.76
N GLY A 72 8.53 19.65 -4.08
CA GLY A 72 7.33 19.82 -4.88
C GLY A 72 6.88 18.48 -5.46
N ASN A 73 5.59 18.19 -5.34
CA ASN A 73 5.00 17.04 -6.03
C ASN A 73 5.15 17.20 -7.55
N VAL A 74 5.50 16.11 -8.21
CA VAL A 74 5.56 16.02 -9.67
C VAL A 74 4.51 15.00 -10.10
N PRO A 75 3.49 15.42 -10.88
CA PRO A 75 2.48 14.50 -11.36
C PRO A 75 3.08 13.35 -12.17
N LEU A 76 2.65 12.12 -11.88
CA LEU A 76 3.04 10.96 -12.67
C LEU A 76 2.50 11.08 -14.10
N SER A 77 3.29 10.60 -15.07
CA SER A 77 2.89 10.72 -16.48
C SER A 77 1.68 9.83 -16.77
N TYR A 78 0.80 10.32 -17.67
CA TYR A 78 -0.35 9.55 -18.14
C TYR A 78 0.04 8.16 -18.67
N TYR A 79 1.15 8.07 -19.40
CA TYR A 79 1.67 6.81 -19.93
C TYR A 79 2.11 5.85 -18.83
N ALA A 80 2.77 6.33 -17.77
CA ALA A 80 3.14 5.49 -16.63
C ALA A 80 1.89 4.93 -15.94
N MET A 81 0.85 5.75 -15.75
CA MET A 81 -0.43 5.29 -15.19
C MET A 81 -1.11 4.25 -16.09
N LEU A 82 -1.10 4.45 -17.41
CA LEU A 82 -1.68 3.50 -18.36
C LEU A 82 -0.95 2.16 -18.34
N GLN A 83 0.38 2.17 -18.23
CA GLN A 83 1.18 0.95 -18.09
C GLN A 83 0.86 0.22 -16.78
N ALA A 84 0.76 0.94 -15.66
CA ALA A 84 0.39 0.36 -14.38
C ALA A 84 -1.01 -0.31 -14.43
N LYS A 85 -1.99 0.34 -15.07
CA LYS A 85 -3.33 -0.23 -15.26
C LYS A 85 -3.31 -1.51 -16.10
N ARG A 86 -2.55 -1.53 -17.20
CA ARG A 86 -2.39 -2.72 -18.05
C ARG A 86 -1.69 -3.86 -17.31
N LEU A 87 -0.68 -3.54 -16.50
CA LEU A 87 0.01 -4.53 -15.68
C LEU A 87 -0.96 -5.22 -14.71
N LEU A 88 -1.81 -4.46 -14.02
CA LEU A 88 -2.81 -5.04 -13.12
C LEU A 88 -3.82 -5.92 -13.85
N GLN A 89 -4.26 -5.52 -15.05
CA GLN A 89 -5.15 -6.33 -15.88
C GLN A 89 -4.51 -7.67 -16.29
N SER A 90 -3.18 -7.73 -16.42
CA SER A 90 -2.48 -8.96 -16.80
C SER A 90 -2.42 -10.02 -15.69
N PHE A 91 -2.62 -9.63 -14.42
CA PHE A 91 -2.59 -10.56 -13.28
C PHE A 91 -3.89 -11.34 -13.08
N ASN A 92 -4.93 -11.14 -13.92
CA ASN A 92 -6.26 -11.74 -13.76
C ASN A 92 -6.85 -11.58 -12.34
N CYS A 93 -6.46 -10.52 -11.64
CA CYS A 93 -6.90 -10.21 -10.28
C CYS A 93 -7.90 -9.04 -10.33
N ASP A 94 -9.18 -9.35 -10.50
CA ASP A 94 -10.25 -8.35 -10.73
C ASP A 94 -10.48 -7.37 -9.57
N GLY A 95 -9.89 -7.62 -8.40
CA GLY A 95 -10.03 -6.72 -7.25
C GLY A 95 -9.09 -5.52 -7.25
N TYR A 96 -7.99 -5.51 -8.03
CA TYR A 96 -7.07 -4.36 -8.00
C TYR A 96 -7.60 -3.16 -8.78
N LYS A 97 -7.51 -1.96 -8.18
CA LYS A 97 -7.86 -0.68 -8.81
C LYS A 97 -6.72 0.31 -8.64
N ILE A 98 -6.55 1.21 -9.62
CA ILE A 98 -5.65 2.37 -9.53
C ILE A 98 -6.51 3.63 -9.45
N LYS A 99 -6.31 4.42 -8.39
CA LYS A 99 -6.85 5.76 -8.21
C LYS A 99 -5.74 6.79 -8.38
N GLU A 100 -6.09 7.93 -8.96
CA GLU A 100 -5.19 9.08 -9.05
C GLU A 100 -5.60 10.09 -7.97
N GLU A 101 -4.64 10.54 -7.16
CA GLU A 101 -4.86 11.52 -6.10
C GLU A 101 -3.74 12.56 -6.15
N ASN A 102 -4.06 13.80 -6.51
CA ASN A 102 -3.12 14.93 -6.54
C ASN A 102 -1.82 14.64 -7.32
N GLY A 103 -1.91 14.00 -8.50
CA GLY A 103 -0.74 13.64 -9.31
C GLY A 103 0.03 12.40 -8.82
N CYS A 104 -0.45 11.75 -7.75
CA CYS A 104 0.06 10.48 -7.24
C CYS A 104 -0.86 9.32 -7.64
N VAL A 105 -0.33 8.11 -7.57
CA VAL A 105 -1.08 6.87 -7.79
C VAL A 105 -1.34 6.18 -6.47
N VAL A 106 -2.57 5.73 -6.25
CA VAL A 106 -2.97 4.87 -5.14
C VAL A 106 -3.45 3.53 -5.69
N ILE A 107 -2.78 2.46 -5.28
CA ILE A 107 -3.14 1.08 -5.59
C ILE A 107 -4.10 0.61 -4.51
N CYS A 108 -5.28 0.18 -4.91
CA CYS A 108 -6.34 -0.29 -4.04
C CYS A 108 -6.68 -1.74 -4.31
N TRP A 109 -7.15 -2.44 -3.28
CA TRP A 109 -7.96 -3.64 -3.43
C TRP A 109 -9.42 -3.29 -3.18
N GLN A 110 -10.26 -3.50 -4.18
CA GLN A 110 -11.59 -2.93 -4.26
C GLN A 110 -11.53 -1.42 -4.02
N ASP A 111 -12.19 -0.93 -2.97
CA ASP A 111 -12.14 0.49 -2.59
C ASP A 111 -11.16 0.79 -1.46
N ARG A 112 -10.47 -0.22 -0.93
CA ARG A 112 -9.50 -0.07 0.15
C ARG A 112 -8.11 0.31 -0.39
N PRO A 113 -7.54 1.47 -0.02
CA PRO A 113 -6.18 1.83 -0.38
C PRO A 113 -5.15 0.90 0.26
N LEU A 114 -4.17 0.43 -0.52
CA LEU A 114 -3.09 -0.42 -0.06
C LEU A 114 -1.74 0.30 -0.12
N PHE A 115 -1.34 0.74 -1.32
CA PHE A 115 -0.04 1.37 -1.54
C PHE A 115 -0.20 2.66 -2.32
N SER A 116 0.75 3.59 -2.15
CA SER A 116 0.79 4.84 -2.90
C SER A 116 2.16 5.06 -3.54
N VAL A 117 2.17 5.59 -4.76
CA VAL A 117 3.36 5.96 -5.51
C VAL A 117 3.28 7.45 -5.83
N SER A 118 4.33 8.19 -5.49
CA SER A 118 4.43 9.64 -5.70
C SER A 118 5.81 10.02 -6.19
N ALA A 119 5.90 11.08 -7.01
CA ALA A 119 7.16 11.62 -7.51
C ALA A 119 7.37 13.04 -6.98
N TRP A 120 8.63 13.38 -6.71
CA TRP A 120 8.99 14.61 -6.03
C TRP A 120 10.24 15.22 -6.67
N ARG A 121 10.25 16.55 -6.77
CA ARG A 121 11.45 17.32 -7.13
C ARG A 121 11.76 18.33 -6.04
N PHE A 122 13.04 18.59 -5.79
CA PHE A 122 13.43 19.67 -4.89
C PHE A 122 12.96 21.02 -5.45
N ARG A 123 12.33 21.85 -4.62
CA ARG A 123 12.03 23.24 -4.95
C ARG A 123 13.33 24.01 -4.74
N ARG A 124 14.01 24.36 -5.83
CA ARG A 124 15.12 25.31 -5.74
C ARG A 124 14.66 26.62 -5.15
#